data_AF-A0A351TIV0-F1
#
_entry.id   AF-A0A351TIV0-F1
#
_cell.length_a   1.000
_cell.length_b   1.000
_cell.length_c   1.000
_cell.angle_alpha   90.00
_cell.angle_beta   90.00
_cell.angle_gamma   90.00
#
_symmetry.space_group_name_H-M   'P 1'
#
loop_
_entity.id
_entity.type
_entity.pdbx_description
1 polymer ?
#
loop_
_entity_poly.entity_id
_entity_poly.type
_entity_poly.pdbx_seq_one_letter_code
_entity_poly.pdbx_strand_id
1 'polypeptide(L)' 'MRYRRDREAFGTYIYGLRVKRGFSLEQVCEGLCTAQQLSRFERGEKAFSKLLQDAILDRLGVG' A
#
# COMPACT_ATOMS: atom_id res chain seq x y z
N MET A 1 -13.87 -18.02 0.42
CA MET A 1 -12.59 -17.34 0.08
C MET A 1 -12.85 -15.88 -0.35
N ARG A 2 -13.12 -14.95 0.59
CA ARG A 2 -13.33 -13.52 0.27
C ARG A 2 -12.03 -12.69 0.29
N TYR A 3 -11.10 -13.06 1.18
CA TYR A 3 -9.87 -12.32 1.49
C TYR A 3 -8.93 -11.96 0.32
N ARG A 4 -9.00 -12.63 -0.83
CA ARG A 4 -8.10 -12.32 -1.96
C ARG A 4 -8.53 -11.05 -2.69
N ARG A 5 -9.84 -10.87 -2.91
CA ARG A 5 -10.38 -9.65 -3.56
C ARG A 5 -10.19 -8.43 -2.68
N ASP A 6 -10.38 -8.56 -1.38
CA ASP A 6 -10.20 -7.44 -0.45
C ASP A 6 -8.75 -6.93 -0.46
N ARG A 7 -7.76 -7.82 -0.60
CA ARG A 7 -6.34 -7.45 -0.70
C ARG A 7 -6.00 -6.76 -2.02
N GLU A 8 -6.50 -7.26 -3.15
CA GLU A 8 -6.31 -6.63 -4.47
C GLU A 8 -6.97 -5.25 -4.54
N ALA A 9 -8.19 -5.12 -4.00
CA ALA A 9 -8.89 -3.85 -3.93
C ALA A 9 -8.13 -2.82 -3.09
N PHE A 10 -7.58 -3.24 -1.95
CA PHE A 10 -6.80 -2.36 -1.09
C PHE A 10 -5.46 -1.96 -1.74
N GLY A 11 -4.75 -2.89 -2.39
CA GLY A 11 -3.53 -2.57 -3.14
C GLY A 11 -3.78 -1.51 -4.24
N THR A 12 -4.86 -1.68 -5.01
CA THR A 12 -5.28 -0.73 -6.04
C THR A 12 -5.66 0.63 -5.44
N TYR A 13 -6.31 0.64 -4.27
CA TYR A 13 -6.68 1.86 -3.56
C TYR A 13 -5.46 2.66 -3.11
N ILE A 14 -4.46 1.99 -2.51
CA ILE A 14 -3.20 2.61 -2.11
C ILE A 14 -2.46 3.19 -3.33
N TYR A 15 -2.38 2.43 -4.42
CA TYR A 15 -1.79 2.92 -5.67
C TYR A 15 -2.47 4.20 -6.17
N GLY A 16 -3.81 4.19 -6.23
CA GLY A 16 -4.58 5.35 -6.67
C GLY A 16 -4.36 6.58 -5.78
N LEU A 17 -4.33 6.39 -4.46
CA LEU A 17 -4.02 7.46 -3.50
C LEU A 17 -2.61 8.00 -3.68
N ARG A 18 -1.62 7.10 -3.79
CA ARG A 18 -0.21 7.46 -3.96
C ARG A 18 -0.01 8.29 -5.22
N VAL A 19 -0.56 7.85 -6.35
CA VAL A 19 -0.50 8.59 -7.62
C VAL A 19 -1.24 9.92 -7.53
N LYS A 20 -2.45 9.94 -6.96
CA LYS A 20 -3.25 11.16 -6.81
C LYS A 20 -2.54 12.23 -5.98
N ARG A 21 -1.76 11.81 -4.98
CA ARG A 21 -0.99 12.71 -4.11
C ARG A 21 0.44 12.97 -4.61
N GLY A 22 0.90 12.27 -5.64
CA GLY A 22 2.24 12.44 -6.20
C GLY A 22 3.37 11.82 -5.36
N PHE A 23 3.07 10.87 -4.47
CA PHE A 23 4.09 10.21 -3.67
C PHE A 23 4.83 9.12 -4.47
N SER A 24 6.14 9.03 -4.31
CA SER A 24 6.91 7.90 -4.85
C SER A 24 6.78 6.67 -3.95
N LEU A 25 7.06 5.48 -4.51
CA LEU A 25 7.11 4.25 -3.71
C LEU A 25 8.10 4.38 -2.55
N GLU A 26 9.25 5.00 -2.81
CA GLU A 26 10.32 5.20 -1.84
C GLU A 26 9.86 6.07 -0.67
N GLN A 27 9.15 7.17 -0.93
CA GLN A 27 8.63 8.06 0.13
C GLN A 27 7.59 7.37 1.02
N VAL A 28 6.74 6.53 0.42
CA VAL A 28 5.70 5.80 1.18
C VAL A 28 6.31 4.63 1.93
N CYS A 29 7.32 3.95 1.36
CA CYS A 29 7.93 2.79 1.98
C CYS A 29 9.08 3.14 2.93
N GLU A 30 9.60 4.36 2.91
CA GLU A 30 10.70 4.82 3.76
C GLU A 30 10.44 4.50 5.25
N GLY A 31 11.32 3.70 5.84
CA GLY A 31 11.20 3.26 7.24
C GLY A 31 10.10 2.24 7.54
N LEU A 32 9.29 1.85 6.55
CA LEU A 32 8.20 0.87 6.70
C LEU A 32 8.49 -0.44 5.96
N CYS A 33 8.86 -0.37 4.69
CA CYS A 33 9.13 -1.53 3.83
C CYS A 33 10.00 -1.16 2.64
N THR A 34 10.29 -2.13 1.77
CA THR A 34 11.01 -1.82 0.51
C THR A 34 10.04 -1.42 -0.59
N ALA A 35 10.49 -0.56 -1.52
CA ALA A 35 9.68 -0.13 -2.67
C ALA A 35 9.17 -1.33 -3.50
N GLN A 36 9.97 -2.39 -3.58
CA GLN A 36 9.60 -3.64 -4.25
C GLN A 36 8.44 -4.37 -3.54
N GLN A 37 8.43 -4.35 -2.21
CA GLN A 37 7.35 -4.93 -1.42
C GLN A 37 6.05 -4.14 -1.62
N LEU A 38 6.15 -2.79 -1.59
CA LEU A 38 5.01 -1.91 -1.80
C LEU A 38 4.43 -2.09 -3.21
N SER A 39 5.28 -2.19 -4.23
CA SER A 39 4.84 -2.45 -5.61
C SER A 39 4.10 -3.79 -5.75
N ARG A 40 4.59 -4.87 -5.13
CA ARG A 40 3.89 -6.17 -5.13
C ARG A 40 2.57 -6.11 -4.36
N PHE A 41 2.50 -5.28 -3.32
CA PHE A 41 1.27 -5.06 -2.57
C PHE A 41 0.23 -4.30 -3.40
N GLU A 42 0.64 -3.23 -4.07
CA GLU A 42 -0.21 -2.47 -5.00
C GLU A 42 -0.79 -3.35 -6.12
N ARG A 43 -0.03 -4.35 -6.56
CA ARG A 43 -0.44 -5.36 -7.56
C ARG A 43 -1.24 -6.54 -7.00
N GLY A 44 -1.48 -6.57 -5.68
CA GLY A 44 -2.20 -7.66 -5.01
C GLY A 44 -1.43 -8.98 -4.90
N GLU A 45 -0.15 -9.00 -5.27
CA GLU A 45 0.71 -10.18 -5.23
C GLU A 45 1.22 -10.48 -3.82
N LYS A 46 1.31 -9.46 -2.96
CA LYS A 46 1.75 -9.59 -1.56
C LYS A 46 0.74 -8.95 -0.63
N ALA A 47 0.48 -9.60 0.51
CA ALA A 47 -0.28 -9.01 1.61
C ALA A 47 0.66 -8.37 2.62
N PHE A 48 0.31 -7.18 3.09
CA PHE A 48 0.98 -6.54 4.22
C PHE A 48 0.25 -6.78 5.52
N SER A 49 1.00 -6.78 6.62
CA SER A 49 0.44 -6.79 7.97
C SER A 49 -0.44 -5.57 8.18
N LYS A 50 -1.48 -5.70 9.01
CA LYS A 50 -2.43 -4.62 9.29
C LYS A 50 -1.74 -3.33 9.77
N LEU A 51 -0.72 -3.46 10.62
CA LEU A 51 0.13 -2.35 11.07
C LEU A 51 0.79 -1.57 9.92
N LEU A 52 1.27 -2.29 8.91
CA LEU A 52 1.96 -1.68 7.78
C LEU A 52 0.98 -0.98 6.84
N GLN A 53 -0.22 -1.56 6.68
CA GLN A 53 -1.30 -0.92 5.93
C GLN A 53 -1.72 0.38 6.60
N ASP A 54 -1.89 0.37 7.92
CA ASP A 54 -2.22 1.56 8.73
C ASP A 54 -1.15 2.65 8.59
N ALA A 55 0.13 2.29 8.75
CA ALA A 55 1.23 3.24 8.61
C ALA A 55 1.33 3.84 7.19
N ILE A 56 1.05 3.04 6.15
CA ILE A 56 0.98 3.55 4.77
C ILE A 56 -0.22 4.50 4.59
N LEU A 57 -1.39 4.16 5.15
CA LEU A 57 -2.56 5.03 5.11
C LEU A 57 -2.31 6.36 5.82
N ASP A 58 -1.69 6.33 7.00
CA ASP A 58 -1.31 7.50 7.79
C ASP A 58 -0.33 8.40 7.01
N ARG A 59 0.68 7.79 6.37
CA ARG A 59 1.65 8.51 5.51
C ARG A 59 1.02 9.07 4.25
N LEU A 60 0.02 8.38 3.73
CA LEU A 60 -0.87 8.87 2.68
C LEU A 60 -1.95 9.81 3.22
N GLY A 61 -1.96 10.19 4.50
CA GLY A 61 -2.90 11.12 5.12
C GLY A 61 -4.37 10.69 5.05
N VAL A 62 -4.62 9.39 5.27
CA VAL A 62 -5.95 8.75 5.32
C VAL A 62 -6.16 7.98 6.64
N GLY A 63 -5.10 7.80 7.43
CA GLY A 63 -5.12 7.17 8.76
C GLY A 63 -5.70 8.08 9.85
#